data_AF-A0A8J4TRF1-F1
#
_entry.id   AF-A0A8J4TRF1-F1
#
_cell.length_a   1.000
_cell.length_b   1.000
_cell.length_c   1.000
_cell.angle_alpha   90.00
_cell.angle_beta   90.00
_cell.angle_gamma   90.00
#
_symmetry.space_group_name_H-M   'P 1'
#
loop_
_entity.id
_entity.type
_entity.pdbx_description
1 polymer ?
#
loop_
_entity_poly.entity_id
_entity_poly.type
_entity_poly.pdbx_seq_one_letter_code
_entity_poly.pdbx_strand_id
1 'polypeptide(L)'
;LVRIPYRIDRYSNNACCVYRAVQLLIKQSSEPELNTSTRPLCLADAQQAWKLARPGLMLASEQTIGSVVERYLKVGIYTRDQLLTDGLLTINELELCLTPTTKNMTEFKLRARVEHVYAEAERTLAFYDLCQPLIAAGDTSVLADLPHKLGELMNQSQESCAKLYECSCPALDELVNVCKSAGAIGSRLTGAGWGGCTVSLVPVADLTQFMHQIRRDFYEKRGLSDCEASQLVFISKPGPSAGVMLVD
;
A
#
# COMPACT_ATOMS: atom_id res chain seq x y z
N LEU A 1 -18.51 -2.42 -7.26
CA LEU A 1 -17.46 -2.12 -8.26
C LEU A 1 -17.91 -1.00 -9.20
N VAL A 2 -17.59 0.26 -8.88
CA VAL A 2 -17.62 1.35 -9.87
C VAL A 2 -16.35 1.24 -10.69
N ARG A 3 -16.47 0.95 -11.99
CA ARG A 3 -15.31 0.82 -12.88
C ARG A 3 -14.77 2.21 -13.22
N ILE A 4 -13.93 2.74 -12.34
CA ILE A 4 -13.10 3.90 -12.64
C ILE A 4 -11.97 3.41 -13.55
N PRO A 5 -11.76 4.01 -14.73
CA PRO A 5 -10.78 3.53 -15.69
C PRO A 5 -9.37 3.49 -15.09
N TYR A 6 -8.76 2.30 -15.12
CA TYR A 6 -7.42 2.03 -14.62
C TYR A 6 -6.38 2.82 -15.43
N ARG A 7 -5.61 3.66 -14.74
CA ARG A 7 -4.53 4.46 -15.33
C ARG A 7 -3.18 3.75 -15.10
N ILE A 8 -2.85 2.85 -16.03
CA ILE A 8 -1.63 2.01 -16.00
C ILE A 8 -0.35 2.85 -15.84
N ASP A 9 -0.32 4.06 -16.41
CA ASP A 9 0.77 5.02 -16.30
C ASP A 9 1.11 5.36 -14.84
N ARG A 10 0.11 5.48 -13.97
CA ARG A 10 0.34 5.88 -12.56
C ARG A 10 1.01 4.80 -11.73
N TYR A 11 0.77 3.53 -12.03
CA TYR A 11 1.44 2.41 -11.37
C TYR A 11 2.96 2.44 -11.64
N SER A 12 3.33 2.57 -12.92
CA SER A 12 4.74 2.60 -13.34
C SER A 12 5.48 3.81 -12.77
N ASN A 13 4.79 4.95 -12.59
CA ASN A 13 5.38 6.15 -12.00
C ASN A 13 5.83 5.93 -10.54
N ASN A 14 4.98 5.29 -9.73
CA ASN A 14 5.31 4.99 -8.33
C ASN A 14 6.46 3.98 -8.23
N ALA A 15 6.45 2.94 -9.08
CA ALA A 15 7.56 1.98 -9.15
C ALA A 15 8.88 2.66 -9.55
N CYS A 16 8.84 3.61 -10.48
CA CYS A 16 10.01 4.40 -10.88
C CYS A 16 10.59 5.21 -9.71
N CYS A 17 9.73 5.83 -8.89
CA CYS A 17 10.16 6.55 -7.69
C CYS A 17 10.85 5.61 -6.70
N VAL A 18 10.24 4.44 -6.43
CA VAL A 18 10.81 3.45 -5.51
C VAL A 18 12.18 2.99 -5.98
N TYR A 19 12.34 2.66 -7.26
CA TYR A 19 13.61 2.18 -7.82
C TYR A 19 14.77 3.18 -7.62
N ARG A 20 14.53 4.45 -7.92
CA ARG A 20 15.54 5.51 -7.73
C ARG A 20 15.90 5.69 -6.26
N ALA A 21 14.90 5.63 -5.38
CA ALA A 21 15.13 5.74 -3.96
C ALA A 21 15.96 4.57 -3.41
N VAL A 22 15.76 3.35 -3.91
CA VAL A 22 16.58 2.18 -3.56
C VAL A 22 18.06 2.44 -3.87
N GLN A 23 18.37 2.94 -5.07
CA GLN A 23 19.74 3.26 -5.46
C GLN A 23 20.37 4.28 -4.51
N LEU A 24 19.65 5.36 -4.18
CA LEU A 24 20.13 6.37 -3.24
C LEU A 24 20.38 5.81 -1.84
N LEU A 25 19.47 4.99 -1.33
CA LEU A 25 19.59 4.39 0.00
C LEU A 25 20.75 3.39 0.08
N ILE A 26 20.98 2.57 -0.96
CA ILE A 26 22.07 1.59 -0.98
C ILE A 26 23.44 2.29 -1.08
N LYS A 27 23.58 3.32 -1.93
CA LYS A 27 24.83 4.08 -2.06
C LYS A 27 25.32 4.66 -0.73
N GLN A 28 24.40 4.97 0.18
CA GLN A 28 24.69 5.57 1.48
C GLN A 28 24.77 4.55 2.62
N SER A 29 24.55 3.26 2.31
CA SER A 29 24.51 2.18 3.29
C SER A 29 25.90 1.68 3.66
N SER A 30 25.95 0.73 4.60
CA SER A 30 27.18 0.01 4.95
C SER A 30 27.70 -0.92 3.86
N GLU A 31 26.91 -1.20 2.83
CA GLU A 31 27.22 -2.15 1.75
C GLU A 31 26.87 -1.55 0.37
N PRO A 32 27.57 -0.48 -0.08
CA PRO A 32 27.24 0.21 -1.33
C PRO A 32 27.46 -0.64 -2.59
N GLU A 33 28.26 -1.70 -2.49
CA GLU A 33 28.57 -2.60 -3.62
C GLU A 33 27.38 -3.45 -4.08
N LEU A 34 26.31 -3.58 -3.26
CA LEU A 34 25.05 -4.20 -3.69
C LEU A 34 24.44 -3.51 -4.92
N ASN A 35 24.80 -2.25 -5.19
CA ASN A 35 24.32 -1.49 -6.35
C ASN A 35 24.86 -2.00 -7.71
N THR A 36 25.88 -2.88 -7.74
CA THR A 36 26.41 -3.47 -8.98
C THR A 36 25.66 -4.73 -9.42
N SER A 37 24.48 -5.00 -8.86
CA SER A 37 23.67 -6.17 -9.16
C SER A 37 23.20 -6.22 -10.62
N THR A 38 23.14 -7.43 -11.19
CA THR A 38 22.65 -7.68 -12.56
C THR A 38 21.13 -7.62 -12.68
N ARG A 39 20.41 -7.52 -11.55
CA ARG A 39 18.95 -7.34 -11.52
C ARG A 39 18.58 -5.99 -10.90
N PRO A 40 17.38 -5.45 -11.22
CA PRO A 40 16.82 -4.35 -10.47
C PRO A 40 16.72 -4.67 -8.97
N LEU A 41 17.21 -3.77 -8.13
CA LEU A 41 17.13 -3.85 -6.67
C LEU A 41 15.79 -3.30 -6.17
N CYS A 42 15.36 -3.76 -5.01
CA CYS A 42 14.13 -3.33 -4.34
C CYS A 42 14.40 -2.79 -2.93
N LEU A 43 13.36 -2.28 -2.26
CA LEU A 43 13.50 -1.72 -0.92
C LEU A 43 13.89 -2.75 0.15
N ALA A 44 13.62 -4.04 -0.07
CA ALA A 44 14.13 -5.09 0.82
C ALA A 44 15.66 -5.21 0.71
N ASP A 45 16.22 -5.09 -0.51
CA ASP A 45 17.68 -5.07 -0.71
C ASP A 45 18.31 -3.85 0.00
N ALA A 46 17.67 -2.68 -0.09
CA ALA A 46 18.10 -1.50 0.65
C ALA A 46 18.06 -1.71 2.17
N GLN A 47 16.97 -2.28 2.71
CA GLN A 47 16.87 -2.59 4.13
C GLN A 47 18.00 -3.54 4.58
N GLN A 48 18.33 -4.55 3.77
CA GLN A 48 19.42 -5.48 4.03
C GLN A 48 20.78 -4.77 4.04
N ALA A 49 21.04 -3.86 3.10
CA ALA A 49 22.29 -3.10 3.04
C ALA A 49 22.54 -2.21 4.29
N TRP A 50 21.45 -1.84 4.97
CA TRP A 50 21.45 -1.15 6.26
C TRP A 50 21.44 -2.10 7.48
N LYS A 51 21.41 -3.42 7.26
CA LYS A 51 21.41 -4.48 8.29
C LYS A 51 20.26 -4.39 9.27
N LEU A 52 19.10 -3.90 8.81
CA LEU A 52 17.91 -3.74 9.63
C LEU A 52 16.98 -4.95 9.50
N ALA A 53 16.53 -5.48 10.63
CA ALA A 53 15.74 -6.72 10.68
C ALA A 53 14.28 -6.53 10.24
N ARG A 54 13.71 -5.33 10.40
CA ARG A 54 12.31 -5.03 10.05
C ARG A 54 12.18 -3.75 9.21
N PRO A 55 11.19 -3.69 8.30
CA PRO A 55 10.88 -2.50 7.51
C PRO A 55 10.69 -1.24 8.36
N GLY A 56 9.99 -1.35 9.50
CA GLY A 56 9.73 -0.22 10.38
C GLY A 56 10.99 0.48 10.91
N LEU A 57 12.11 -0.24 11.01
CA LEU A 57 13.38 0.32 11.46
C LEU A 57 13.99 1.29 10.44
N MET A 58 13.65 1.16 9.14
CA MET A 58 14.06 2.16 8.13
C MET A 58 13.42 3.54 8.39
N LEU A 59 12.30 3.55 9.12
CA LEU A 59 11.50 4.74 9.44
C LEU A 59 11.63 5.17 10.92
N ALA A 60 12.25 4.34 11.76
CA ALA A 60 12.42 4.64 13.17
C ALA A 60 13.52 5.70 13.35
N SER A 61 13.21 6.75 14.09
CA SER A 61 14.21 7.73 14.51
C SER A 61 15.02 7.19 15.69
N GLU A 62 16.32 7.04 15.52
CA GLU A 62 17.23 6.91 16.68
C GLU A 62 17.48 8.31 17.23
N GLN A 63 16.97 8.54 18.45
CA GLN A 63 17.13 9.62 19.45
C GLN A 63 17.74 10.99 19.03
N THR A 64 18.74 11.06 18.15
CA THR A 64 19.44 12.29 17.72
C THR A 64 19.71 12.44 16.22
N ILE A 65 19.57 11.41 15.36
CA ILE A 65 20.08 11.46 13.96
C ILE A 65 18.99 11.21 12.90
N GLY A 66 17.71 11.14 13.30
CA GLY A 66 16.59 10.84 12.41
C GLY A 66 16.65 9.42 11.82
N SER A 67 15.58 8.98 11.16
CA SER A 67 15.54 7.67 10.49
C SER A 67 16.45 7.61 9.26
N VAL A 68 16.75 6.39 8.78
CA VAL A 68 17.52 6.20 7.53
C VAL A 68 16.85 6.93 6.36
N VAL A 69 15.53 6.78 6.23
CA VAL A 69 14.77 7.43 5.14
C VAL A 69 14.81 8.95 5.26
N GLU A 70 14.65 9.51 6.47
CA GLU A 70 14.72 10.96 6.70
C GLU A 70 16.07 11.56 6.36
N ARG A 71 17.16 10.84 6.68
CA ARG A 71 18.52 11.32 6.51
C ARG A 71 18.93 11.42 5.04
N TYR A 72 18.49 10.47 4.22
CA TYR A 72 18.99 10.32 2.86
C TYR A 72 17.97 10.67 1.77
N LEU A 73 16.69 10.83 2.12
CA LEU A 73 15.66 11.27 1.18
C LEU A 73 14.98 12.54 1.69
N LYS A 74 15.00 13.61 0.88
CA LYS A 74 14.29 14.86 1.17
C LYS A 74 12.78 14.69 0.98
N VAL A 75 12.03 15.50 1.72
CA VAL A 75 10.59 15.66 1.51
C VAL A 75 10.34 16.38 0.19
N GLY A 76 9.26 15.99 -0.50
CA GLY A 76 8.80 16.66 -1.72
C GLY A 76 9.29 16.01 -3.01
N ILE A 77 9.41 16.85 -4.04
CA ILE A 77 9.69 16.41 -5.42
C ILE A 77 11.19 16.52 -5.69
N TYR A 78 11.74 15.46 -6.29
CA TYR A 78 13.02 15.47 -6.98
C TYR A 78 12.77 15.68 -8.46
N THR A 79 13.48 16.62 -9.09
CA THR A 79 13.45 16.73 -10.56
C THR A 79 14.51 15.84 -11.18
N ARG A 80 14.29 15.43 -12.44
CA ARG A 80 15.25 14.66 -13.23
C ARG A 80 16.60 15.37 -13.29
N ASP A 81 16.57 16.67 -13.57
CA ASP A 81 17.78 17.50 -13.66
C ASP A 81 18.49 17.58 -12.32
N GLN A 82 17.76 17.78 -11.22
CA GLN A 82 18.34 17.80 -9.88
C GLN A 82 19.07 16.49 -9.56
N LEU A 83 18.45 15.34 -9.85
CA LEU A 83 19.06 14.03 -9.57
C LEU A 83 20.40 13.84 -10.30
N LEU A 84 20.55 14.43 -11.49
CA LEU A 84 21.77 14.37 -12.29
C LEU A 84 22.80 15.43 -11.86
N THR A 85 22.37 16.69 -11.75
CA THR A 85 23.25 17.83 -11.44
C THR A 85 23.82 17.74 -10.03
N ASP A 86 23.04 17.27 -9.06
CA ASP A 86 23.50 17.07 -7.67
C ASP A 86 24.35 15.79 -7.52
N GLY A 87 24.56 15.04 -8.62
CA GLY A 87 25.37 13.82 -8.63
C GLY A 87 24.75 12.64 -7.87
N LEU A 88 23.44 12.71 -7.57
CA LEU A 88 22.74 11.67 -6.82
C LEU A 88 22.61 10.38 -7.63
N LEU A 89 22.32 10.50 -8.93
CA LEU A 89 22.25 9.40 -9.89
C LEU A 89 23.01 9.77 -11.17
N THR A 90 23.60 8.76 -11.81
CA THR A 90 24.08 8.86 -13.19
C THR A 90 22.93 8.74 -14.19
N ILE A 91 23.15 9.14 -15.45
CA ILE A 91 22.14 8.96 -16.50
C ILE A 91 21.74 7.50 -16.68
N ASN A 92 22.71 6.59 -16.63
CA ASN A 92 22.46 5.15 -16.77
C ASN A 92 21.60 4.63 -15.61
N GLU A 93 21.90 5.03 -14.38
CA GLU A 93 21.10 4.65 -13.20
C GLU A 93 19.67 5.23 -13.27
N LEU A 94 19.54 6.46 -13.75
CA LEU A 94 18.26 7.14 -13.86
C LEU A 94 17.38 6.58 -15.00
N GLU A 95 17.98 6.07 -16.07
CA GLU A 95 17.26 5.46 -17.19
C GLU A 95 16.97 3.98 -16.98
N LEU A 96 17.67 3.35 -16.05
CA LEU A 96 17.43 1.96 -15.67
C LEU A 96 15.98 1.80 -15.17
N CYS A 97 15.32 0.75 -15.67
CA CYS A 97 13.92 0.42 -15.39
C CYS A 97 12.87 1.45 -15.87
N LEU A 98 13.24 2.42 -16.73
CA LEU A 98 12.23 3.22 -17.44
C LEU A 98 11.55 2.39 -18.52
N THR A 99 10.23 2.55 -18.63
CA THR A 99 9.40 1.97 -19.68
C THR A 99 9.06 3.06 -20.70
N PRO A 100 8.52 2.71 -21.89
CA PRO A 100 8.05 3.71 -22.85
C PRO A 100 7.05 4.72 -22.27
N THR A 101 6.29 4.32 -21.24
CA THR A 101 5.30 5.17 -20.55
C THR A 101 5.92 6.07 -19.48
N THR A 102 7.09 5.74 -18.94
CA THR A 102 7.74 6.53 -17.87
C THR A 102 8.99 7.28 -18.33
N LYS A 103 9.47 7.05 -19.56
CA LYS A 103 10.69 7.66 -20.09
C LYS A 103 10.73 9.20 -20.00
N ASN A 104 9.56 9.84 -20.09
CA ASN A 104 9.42 11.30 -20.07
C ASN A 104 9.13 11.86 -18.67
N MET A 105 9.20 11.04 -17.61
CA MET A 105 9.02 11.53 -16.25
C MET A 105 10.15 12.48 -15.85
N THR A 106 9.76 13.66 -15.39
CA THR A 106 10.69 14.71 -14.92
C THR A 106 10.66 14.91 -13.41
N GLU A 107 9.69 14.33 -12.71
CA GLU A 107 9.44 14.56 -11.28
C GLU A 107 9.24 13.24 -10.52
N PHE A 108 9.82 13.14 -9.33
CA PHE A 108 9.82 11.93 -8.52
C PHE A 108 9.59 12.24 -7.02
N LYS A 109 8.58 11.63 -6.42
CA LYS A 109 8.28 11.75 -4.97
C LYS A 109 8.93 10.62 -4.17
N LEU A 110 10.27 10.57 -4.19
CA LEU A 110 11.05 9.43 -3.68
C LEU A 110 10.70 9.07 -2.22
N ARG A 111 10.84 10.02 -1.30
CA ARG A 111 10.62 9.80 0.14
C ARG A 111 9.22 9.29 0.44
N ALA A 112 8.18 9.95 -0.08
CA ALA A 112 6.80 9.57 0.19
C ALA A 112 6.49 8.12 -0.27
N ARG A 113 7.02 7.69 -1.42
CA ARG A 113 6.84 6.31 -1.89
C ARG A 113 7.58 5.30 -1.03
N VAL A 114 8.79 5.62 -0.57
CA VAL A 114 9.56 4.77 0.32
C VAL A 114 8.91 4.64 1.71
N GLU A 115 8.50 5.76 2.30
CA GLU A 115 7.78 5.79 3.58
C GLU A 115 6.51 4.94 3.51
N HIS A 116 5.74 5.06 2.43
CA HIS A 116 4.58 4.20 2.22
C HIS A 116 4.96 2.71 2.20
N VAL A 117 5.92 2.31 1.37
CA VAL A 117 6.25 0.90 1.18
C VAL A 117 6.80 0.26 2.46
N TYR A 118 7.74 0.91 3.16
CA TYR A 118 8.25 0.37 4.42
C TYR A 118 7.17 0.35 5.51
N ALA A 119 6.35 1.39 5.63
CA ALA A 119 5.26 1.41 6.61
C ALA A 119 4.18 0.36 6.31
N GLU A 120 3.86 0.12 5.03
CA GLU A 120 2.89 -0.91 4.63
C GLU A 120 3.43 -2.33 4.87
N ALA A 121 4.72 -2.56 4.61
CA ALA A 121 5.38 -3.81 4.95
C ALA A 121 5.38 -4.05 6.47
N GLU A 122 5.67 -3.02 7.27
CA GLU A 122 5.60 -3.11 8.73
C GLU A 122 4.17 -3.36 9.22
N ARG A 123 3.16 -2.67 8.66
CA ARG A 123 1.74 -2.92 8.98
C ARG A 123 1.33 -4.35 8.64
N THR A 124 1.84 -4.92 7.54
CA THR A 124 1.57 -6.31 7.16
C THR A 124 2.13 -7.29 8.20
N LEU A 125 3.38 -7.08 8.62
CA LEU A 125 4.00 -7.89 9.68
C LEU A 125 3.27 -7.72 11.01
N ALA A 126 2.92 -6.48 11.39
CA ALA A 126 2.14 -6.22 12.60
C ALA A 126 0.76 -6.90 12.58
N PHE A 127 0.06 -6.87 11.43
CA PHE A 127 -1.21 -7.56 11.26
C PHE A 127 -1.03 -9.08 11.43
N TYR A 128 0.01 -9.66 10.81
CA TYR A 128 0.37 -11.06 10.96
C TYR A 128 0.68 -11.43 12.42
N ASP A 129 1.53 -10.66 13.09
CA ASP A 129 1.94 -10.85 14.48
C ASP A 129 0.72 -10.81 15.43
N LEU A 130 -0.23 -9.89 15.20
CA LEU A 130 -1.49 -9.82 15.93
C LEU A 130 -2.40 -11.03 15.70
N CYS A 131 -2.31 -11.68 14.54
CA CYS A 131 -3.09 -12.88 14.22
C CYS A 131 -2.44 -14.18 14.72
N GLN A 132 -1.14 -14.18 15.07
CA GLN A 132 -0.46 -15.41 15.52
C GLN A 132 -1.12 -16.11 16.71
N PRO A 133 -1.57 -15.39 17.77
CA PRO A 133 -2.22 -16.05 18.91
C PRO A 133 -3.52 -16.78 18.53
N LEU A 134 -4.29 -16.28 17.54
CA LEU A 134 -5.48 -16.97 17.03
C LEU A 134 -5.14 -18.33 16.43
N ILE A 135 -4.04 -18.38 15.68
CA ILE A 135 -3.59 -19.58 14.99
C ILE A 135 -3.08 -20.62 16.00
N ALA A 136 -2.42 -20.16 17.07
CA ALA A 136 -1.79 -21.04 18.05
C ALA A 136 -2.73 -21.53 19.17
N ALA A 137 -3.60 -20.65 19.70
CA ALA A 137 -4.33 -20.93 20.94
C ALA A 137 -5.75 -21.48 20.72
N GLY A 138 -6.37 -21.27 19.55
CA GLY A 138 -7.76 -21.64 19.29
C GLY A 138 -8.81 -20.95 20.20
N ASP A 139 -8.37 -20.19 21.20
CA ASP A 139 -9.19 -19.46 22.16
C ASP A 139 -9.34 -18.01 21.70
N THR A 140 -10.59 -17.64 21.41
CA THR A 140 -10.96 -16.31 20.91
C THR A 140 -11.29 -15.32 22.04
N SER A 141 -11.35 -15.79 23.29
CA SER A 141 -11.73 -14.96 24.45
C SER A 141 -10.67 -13.92 24.83
N VAL A 142 -9.40 -14.18 24.54
CA VAL A 142 -8.26 -13.27 24.79
C VAL A 142 -8.15 -12.10 23.80
N LEU A 143 -9.08 -11.98 22.85
CA LEU A 143 -8.91 -11.15 21.65
C LEU A 143 -10.03 -10.13 21.42
N ALA A 144 -10.75 -9.74 22.48
CA ALA A 144 -11.83 -8.75 22.40
C ALA A 144 -11.42 -7.46 21.66
N ASP A 145 -10.17 -7.03 21.83
CA ASP A 145 -9.61 -5.82 21.20
C ASP A 145 -8.90 -6.08 19.86
N LEU A 146 -8.73 -7.34 19.45
CA LEU A 146 -8.02 -7.69 18.22
C LEU A 146 -8.68 -7.07 16.97
N PRO A 147 -10.02 -7.14 16.77
CA PRO A 147 -10.65 -6.54 15.60
C PRO A 147 -10.37 -5.04 15.48
N HIS A 148 -10.33 -4.31 16.60
CA HIS A 148 -10.02 -2.89 16.62
C HIS A 148 -8.57 -2.61 16.23
N LYS A 149 -7.61 -3.38 16.77
CA LYS A 149 -6.19 -3.28 16.38
C LYS A 149 -5.98 -3.58 14.89
N LEU A 150 -6.62 -4.61 14.36
CA LEU A 150 -6.56 -4.96 12.94
C LEU A 150 -7.21 -3.88 12.06
N GLY A 151 -8.37 -3.36 12.48
CA GLY A 151 -9.07 -2.28 11.78
C GLY A 151 -8.27 -0.98 11.76
N GLU A 152 -7.55 -0.66 12.83
CA GLU A 152 -6.66 0.49 12.90
C GLU A 152 -5.51 0.36 11.89
N LEU A 153 -4.87 -0.81 11.78
CA LEU A 153 -3.85 -1.07 10.74
C LEU A 153 -4.42 -0.90 9.32
N MET A 154 -5.66 -1.35 9.07
CA MET A 154 -6.33 -1.14 7.78
C MET A 154 -6.56 0.35 7.48
N ASN A 155 -7.01 1.12 8.47
CA ASN A 155 -7.26 2.56 8.33
C ASN A 155 -5.96 3.34 8.09
N GLN A 156 -4.89 3.02 8.82
CA GLN A 156 -3.56 3.59 8.60
C GLN A 156 -3.01 3.26 7.21
N SER A 157 -3.29 2.05 6.72
CA SER A 157 -2.95 1.66 5.34
C SER A 157 -3.70 2.51 4.31
N GLN A 158 -5.02 2.70 4.46
CA GLN A 158 -5.79 3.57 3.57
C GLN A 158 -5.24 5.00 3.54
N GLU A 159 -4.96 5.57 4.71
CA GLU A 159 -4.40 6.91 4.84
C GLU A 159 -3.05 7.02 4.13
N SER A 160 -2.18 6.02 4.30
CA SER A 160 -0.89 5.94 3.63
C SER A 160 -1.04 5.80 2.11
N CYS A 161 -1.97 4.97 1.63
CA CYS A 161 -2.31 4.85 0.21
C CYS A 161 -2.81 6.18 -0.38
N ALA A 162 -3.64 6.92 0.34
CA ALA A 162 -4.19 8.19 -0.10
C ALA A 162 -3.14 9.32 -0.12
N LYS A 163 -2.36 9.47 0.97
CA LYS A 163 -1.46 10.62 1.16
C LYS A 163 -0.02 10.39 0.70
N LEU A 164 0.55 9.22 1.02
CA LEU A 164 1.96 8.94 0.75
C LEU A 164 2.17 8.25 -0.59
N TYR A 165 1.29 7.31 -0.96
CA TYR A 165 1.38 6.62 -2.25
C TYR A 165 0.55 7.28 -3.35
N GLU A 166 -0.42 8.11 -2.97
CA GLU A 166 -1.34 8.82 -3.88
C GLU A 166 -2.04 7.88 -4.87
N CYS A 167 -2.41 6.68 -4.39
CA CYS A 167 -3.11 5.66 -5.15
C CYS A 167 -4.60 5.53 -4.80
N SER A 168 -5.16 6.41 -3.95
CA SER A 168 -6.61 6.49 -3.79
C SER A 168 -7.28 7.34 -4.89
N CYS A 169 -8.59 7.51 -4.78
CA CYS A 169 -9.36 8.47 -5.58
C CYS A 169 -10.62 8.91 -4.82
N PRO A 170 -11.26 10.03 -5.19
CA PRO A 170 -12.39 10.57 -4.44
C PRO A 170 -13.53 9.56 -4.19
N ALA A 171 -13.82 8.72 -5.19
CA ALA A 171 -14.85 7.69 -5.05
C ALA A 171 -14.45 6.55 -4.11
N LEU A 172 -13.16 6.16 -4.05
CA LEU A 172 -12.67 5.19 -3.07
C LEU A 172 -12.69 5.79 -1.66
N ASP A 173 -12.25 7.04 -1.51
CA ASP A 173 -12.25 7.72 -0.22
C ASP A 173 -13.67 7.89 0.34
N GLU A 174 -14.62 8.25 -0.51
CA GLU A 174 -16.04 8.28 -0.14
C GLU A 174 -16.56 6.89 0.24
N LEU A 175 -16.26 5.84 -0.55
CA LEU A 175 -16.71 4.49 -0.25
C LEU A 175 -16.15 3.97 1.08
N VAL A 176 -14.87 4.24 1.36
CA VAL A 176 -14.25 3.90 2.66
C VAL A 176 -14.99 4.62 3.80
N ASN A 177 -15.28 5.91 3.64
CA ASN A 177 -15.99 6.69 4.66
C ASN A 177 -17.43 6.19 4.88
N VAL A 178 -18.14 5.82 3.81
CA VAL A 178 -19.46 5.18 3.90
C VAL A 178 -19.36 3.84 4.63
N CYS A 179 -18.37 3.00 4.30
CA CYS A 179 -18.16 1.72 4.99
C CYS A 179 -17.93 1.93 6.50
N LYS A 180 -17.07 2.88 6.88
CA LYS A 180 -16.80 3.19 8.30
C LYS A 180 -18.05 3.70 9.01
N SER A 181 -18.80 4.60 8.38
CA SER A 181 -20.06 5.13 8.92
C SER A 181 -21.16 4.06 9.06
N ALA A 182 -21.09 3.01 8.24
CA ALA A 182 -21.98 1.86 8.27
C ALA A 182 -21.59 0.77 9.30
N GLY A 183 -20.51 0.97 10.06
CA GLY A 183 -20.07 0.04 11.11
C GLY A 183 -18.81 -0.78 10.79
N ALA A 184 -18.08 -0.50 9.71
CA ALA A 184 -16.78 -1.13 9.50
C ALA A 184 -15.75 -0.65 10.56
N ILE A 185 -15.10 -1.61 11.21
CA ILE A 185 -14.01 -1.36 12.18
C ILE A 185 -12.77 -0.80 11.46
N GLY A 186 -12.50 -1.32 10.26
CA GLY A 186 -11.47 -0.81 9.37
C GLY A 186 -11.90 -0.96 7.91
N SER A 187 -11.54 -0.01 7.06
CA SER A 187 -11.84 -0.06 5.63
C SER A 187 -10.74 0.61 4.82
N ARG A 188 -10.35 -0.03 3.70
CA ARG A 188 -9.31 0.46 2.80
C ARG A 188 -9.56 0.02 1.36
N LEU A 189 -8.93 0.71 0.41
CA LEU A 189 -8.84 0.23 -0.97
C LEU A 189 -8.14 -1.13 -1.03
N THR A 190 -8.37 -1.89 -2.09
CA THR A 190 -7.64 -3.14 -2.35
C THR A 190 -7.22 -3.23 -3.82
N GLY A 191 -6.10 -3.90 -4.08
CA GLY A 191 -5.42 -3.87 -5.37
C GLY A 191 -4.60 -2.59 -5.55
N ALA A 192 -4.36 -2.22 -6.81
CA ALA A 192 -3.46 -1.12 -7.17
C ALA A 192 -4.00 0.29 -6.84
N GLY A 193 -5.32 0.44 -6.69
CA GLY A 193 -5.96 1.73 -6.46
C GLY A 193 -6.30 2.50 -7.75
N TRP A 194 -6.47 3.82 -7.63
CA TRP A 194 -7.03 4.74 -8.64
C TRP A 194 -8.41 4.30 -9.16
N GLY A 195 -9.17 3.58 -8.32
CA GLY A 195 -10.41 2.90 -8.66
C GLY A 195 -10.46 1.49 -8.08
N GLY A 196 -11.47 0.71 -8.49
CA GLY A 196 -11.58 -0.69 -8.11
C GLY A 196 -12.46 -0.92 -6.88
N CYS A 197 -11.91 -1.61 -5.88
CA CYS A 197 -12.64 -2.14 -4.73
C CYS A 197 -12.10 -1.60 -3.40
N THR A 198 -12.94 -1.65 -2.38
CA THR A 198 -12.54 -1.59 -0.98
C THR A 198 -12.72 -2.95 -0.31
N VAL A 199 -11.99 -3.16 0.78
CA VAL A 199 -12.16 -4.28 1.71
C VAL A 199 -12.41 -3.70 3.10
N SER A 200 -13.39 -4.26 3.81
CA SER A 200 -13.85 -3.75 5.11
C SER A 200 -13.95 -4.87 6.11
N LEU A 201 -13.47 -4.63 7.33
CA LEU A 201 -13.62 -5.50 8.48
C LEU A 201 -14.90 -5.10 9.24
N VAL A 202 -15.86 -6.02 9.33
CA VAL A 202 -17.21 -5.76 9.86
C VAL A 202 -17.61 -6.89 10.81
N PRO A 203 -18.23 -6.60 11.97
CA PRO A 203 -18.83 -7.63 12.83
C PRO A 203 -19.91 -8.42 12.08
N VAL A 204 -19.95 -9.73 12.29
CA VAL A 204 -20.91 -10.60 11.60
C VAL A 204 -22.36 -10.19 11.89
N ALA A 205 -22.63 -9.75 13.12
CA ALA A 205 -23.96 -9.30 13.55
C ALA A 205 -24.47 -8.07 12.76
N ASP A 206 -23.56 -7.24 12.24
CA ASP A 206 -23.91 -5.97 11.60
C ASP A 206 -23.96 -6.08 10.06
N LEU A 207 -23.64 -7.25 9.49
CA LEU A 207 -23.46 -7.42 8.04
C LEU A 207 -24.67 -6.99 7.21
N THR A 208 -25.88 -7.37 7.61
CA THR A 208 -27.10 -7.03 6.86
C THR A 208 -27.33 -5.52 6.82
N GLN A 209 -27.19 -4.84 7.97
CA GLN A 209 -27.32 -3.39 8.06
C GLN A 209 -26.20 -2.69 7.27
N PHE A 210 -24.97 -3.15 7.42
CA PHE A 210 -23.80 -2.64 6.72
C PHE A 210 -23.98 -2.67 5.20
N MET A 211 -24.40 -3.81 4.65
CA MET A 211 -24.61 -3.96 3.20
C MET A 211 -25.73 -3.05 2.70
N HIS A 212 -26.84 -2.97 3.42
CA HIS A 212 -27.95 -2.08 3.08
C HIS A 212 -27.51 -0.60 3.07
N GLN A 213 -26.76 -0.18 4.09
CA GLN A 213 -26.28 1.20 4.20
C GLN A 213 -25.36 1.58 3.03
N ILE A 214 -24.46 0.69 2.59
CA ILE A 214 -23.57 0.96 1.46
C ILE A 214 -24.35 1.11 0.15
N ARG A 215 -25.32 0.22 -0.10
CA ARG A 215 -26.16 0.28 -1.30
C ARG A 215 -26.87 1.63 -1.38
N ARG A 216 -27.54 2.02 -0.29
CA ARG A 216 -28.24 3.30 -0.17
C ARG A 216 -27.33 4.51 -0.28
N ASP A 217 -26.26 4.55 0.51
CA ASP A 217 -25.51 5.79 0.72
C ASP A 217 -24.46 6.06 -0.36
N PHE A 218 -24.01 5.03 -1.07
CA PHE A 218 -22.97 5.15 -2.10
C PHE A 218 -23.50 4.84 -3.50
N TYR A 219 -24.20 3.71 -3.70
CA TYR A 219 -24.58 3.23 -5.04
C TYR A 219 -25.89 3.83 -5.56
N GLU A 220 -26.95 3.90 -4.76
CA GLU A 220 -28.24 4.50 -5.15
C GLU A 220 -28.10 5.98 -5.47
N LYS A 221 -27.28 6.72 -4.70
CA LYS A 221 -26.94 8.13 -5.01
C LYS A 221 -26.27 8.33 -6.37
N ARG A 222 -25.75 7.26 -6.97
CA ARG A 222 -25.12 7.23 -8.30
C ARG A 222 -26.06 6.67 -9.38
N GLY A 223 -27.34 6.46 -9.05
CA GLY A 223 -28.37 6.05 -9.98
C GLY A 223 -28.45 4.53 -10.23
N LEU A 224 -27.77 3.70 -9.43
CA LEU A 224 -27.88 2.25 -9.53
C LEU A 224 -29.13 1.77 -8.80
N SER A 225 -29.86 0.83 -9.41
CA SER A 225 -30.95 0.12 -8.75
C SER A 225 -30.42 -0.81 -7.64
N ASP A 226 -31.29 -1.22 -6.71
CA ASP A 226 -30.89 -2.17 -5.65
C ASP A 226 -30.39 -3.51 -6.23
N CYS A 227 -30.96 -3.98 -7.35
CA CYS A 227 -30.50 -5.22 -7.97
C CYS A 227 -29.07 -5.09 -8.52
N GLU A 228 -28.72 -3.97 -9.15
CA GLU A 228 -27.36 -3.69 -9.61
C GLU A 228 -26.40 -3.50 -8.43
N ALA A 229 -26.81 -2.73 -7.42
CA ALA A 229 -26.02 -2.48 -6.23
C ALA A 229 -25.73 -3.76 -5.43
N SER A 230 -26.67 -4.72 -5.42
CA SER A 230 -26.53 -6.01 -4.72
C SER A 230 -25.39 -6.87 -5.26
N GLN A 231 -25.05 -6.75 -6.54
CA GLN A 231 -23.94 -7.48 -7.17
C GLN A 231 -22.58 -6.83 -6.90
N LEU A 232 -22.58 -5.58 -6.40
CA LEU A 232 -21.38 -4.77 -6.20
C LEU A 232 -20.90 -4.76 -4.75
N VAL A 233 -21.70 -5.30 -3.83
CA VAL A 233 -21.41 -5.45 -2.41
C VAL A 233 -21.63 -6.91 -2.03
N PHE A 234 -20.55 -7.63 -1.71
CA PHE A 234 -20.60 -9.04 -1.40
C PHE A 234 -19.68 -9.40 -0.23
N ILE A 235 -19.98 -10.51 0.43
CA ILE A 235 -19.18 -11.08 1.50
C ILE A 235 -18.25 -12.12 0.87
N SER A 236 -16.96 -12.05 1.19
CA SER A 236 -15.97 -13.03 0.75
C SER A 236 -15.46 -13.86 1.93
N LYS A 237 -15.19 -15.14 1.68
CA LYS A 237 -14.43 -16.02 2.57
C LYS A 237 -13.15 -16.47 1.85
N PRO A 238 -12.08 -16.87 2.55
CA PRO A 238 -10.91 -17.46 1.91
C PRO A 238 -11.33 -18.67 1.07
N GLY A 239 -11.06 -18.60 -0.24
CA GLY A 239 -11.41 -19.65 -1.21
C GLY A 239 -10.22 -20.57 -1.51
N PRO A 240 -10.46 -21.70 -2.20
CA PRO A 240 -9.39 -22.58 -2.66
C PRO A 240 -8.50 -21.88 -3.71
N SER A 241 -7.25 -22.32 -3.81
CA SER A 241 -6.33 -21.89 -4.87
C SER A 241 -6.75 -22.46 -6.23
N ALA A 242 -6.08 -22.02 -7.31
CA ALA A 242 -6.24 -22.60 -8.63
C ALA A 242 -6.01 -24.13 -8.59
N GLY A 243 -6.85 -24.88 -9.32
CA GLY A 243 -6.84 -26.35 -9.33
C GLY A 243 -7.48 -26.91 -10.59
N VAL A 244 -7.34 -28.21 -10.79
CA VAL A 244 -7.90 -28.94 -11.93
C VAL A 244 -9.27 -29.51 -11.54
N MET A 245 -10.29 -29.27 -12.37
CA MET A 245 -11.61 -29.89 -12.23
C MET A 245 -11.71 -31.03 -13.25
N LEU A 246 -11.77 -32.27 -12.75
CA LEU A 246 -12.06 -33.43 -13.59
C LEU A 246 -13.58 -33.46 -13.83
N VAL A 247 -13.97 -33.55 -15.10
CA VAL A 247 -15.36 -33.70 -15.52
C VAL A 247 -15.49 -35.11 -16.08
N ASP A 248 -16.29 -35.94 -15.39
CA ASP A 248 -16.61 -37.30 -15.80
C ASP A 248 -17.65 -37.32 -16.94
#